data_AF-A0A968WJI2-F1
#
_entry.id   AF-A0A968WJI2-F1
#
_cell.length_a   1.000
_cell.length_b   1.000
_cell.length_c   1.000
_cell.angle_alpha   90.00
_cell.angle_beta   90.00
_cell.angle_gamma   90.00
#
_symmetry.space_group_name_H-M   'P 1'
#
loop_
_entity.id
_entity.type
_entity.pdbx_description
1 polymer ?
#
loop_
_entity_poly.entity_id
_entity_poly.type
_entity_poly.pdbx_seq_one_letter_code
_entity_poly.pdbx_strand_id
1 'polypeptide(L)'
;MKVLVFYPHNPFPPKTGSHRRFTGICMGLKSMGFQVFFLSSTLNTDTKWNLPIDKDLKNKAADRLFVYTPNLFDRQYLKFAHRYYGYLKKIPALSSDLLCPPGMRSWFSKILDYN
;
A
#
# COMPACT_ATOMS: atom_id res chain seq x y z
N MET A 1 -16.72 14.20 -1.73
CA MET A 1 -16.71 12.74 -2.02
C MET A 1 -15.36 12.17 -1.59
N LYS A 2 -15.34 10.93 -1.08
CA LYS A 2 -14.12 10.28 -0.58
C LYS A 2 -13.56 9.34 -1.65
N VAL A 3 -12.24 9.30 -1.80
CA VAL A 3 -11.56 8.37 -2.70
C VAL A 3 -10.47 7.64 -1.92
N LEU A 4 -10.53 6.31 -2.00
CA LEU A 4 -9.55 5.41 -1.41
C LEU A 4 -8.56 4.98 -2.49
N VAL A 5 -7.27 5.23 -2.28
CA VAL A 5 -6.23 4.89 -3.24
C VAL A 5 -5.17 4.04 -2.56
N PHE A 6 -4.81 2.91 -3.17
CA PHE A 6 -3.73 2.05 -2.68
C PHE A 6 -2.49 2.16 -3.55
N TYR A 7 -1.33 2.24 -2.91
CA TYR A 7 -0.02 2.13 -3.57
C TYR A 7 0.91 1.24 -2.74
N PRO A 8 1.52 0.19 -3.31
CA PRO A 8 2.20 -0.86 -2.53
C PRO A 8 3.58 -0.47 -1.98
N HIS A 9 4.12 0.68 -2.37
CA HIS A 9 5.44 1.17 -1.94
C HIS A 9 5.31 2.56 -1.30
N ASN A 10 6.38 3.05 -0.67
CA ASN A 10 6.45 4.47 -0.30
C ASN A 10 6.75 5.32 -1.56
N PRO A 11 5.81 6.15 -2.05
CA PRO A 11 6.04 7.01 -3.21
C PRO A 11 6.80 8.29 -2.85
N PHE A 12 7.16 8.50 -1.58
CA PHE A 12 7.74 9.75 -1.08
C PHE A 12 9.22 9.57 -0.65
N PRO A 13 10.13 10.43 -1.15
CA PRO A 13 9.95 11.36 -2.26
C PRO A 13 9.73 10.61 -3.61
N PRO A 14 9.12 11.24 -4.63
CA PRO A 14 8.89 10.58 -5.91
C PRO A 14 10.18 10.31 -6.68
N LYS A 15 10.63 9.04 -6.67
CA LYS A 15 11.88 8.61 -7.31
C LYS A 15 11.67 8.07 -8.73
N THR A 16 10.57 7.37 -8.96
CA THR A 16 10.29 6.68 -10.23
C THR A 16 9.12 7.32 -10.97
N GLY A 17 8.97 6.97 -12.25
CA GLY A 17 7.81 7.40 -13.04
C GLY A 17 6.47 6.95 -12.44
N SER A 18 6.42 5.77 -11.81
CA SER A 18 5.22 5.30 -11.11
C SER A 18 4.92 6.13 -9.86
N HIS A 19 5.95 6.54 -9.09
CA HIS A 19 5.74 7.40 -7.92
C HIS A 19 5.17 8.76 -8.35
N ARG A 20 5.76 9.38 -9.39
CA ARG A 20 5.32 10.69 -9.91
C ARG A 20 3.89 10.64 -10.44
N ARG A 21 3.53 9.60 -11.20
CA ARG A 21 2.16 9.39 -11.69
C ARG A 21 1.17 9.23 -10.55
N PHE A 22 1.50 8.38 -9.57
CA PHE A 22 0.65 8.16 -8.40
C PHE A 22 0.41 9.47 -7.64
N THR A 23 1.46 10.20 -7.30
CA THR A 23 1.32 11.48 -6.58
C THR A 23 0.53 12.51 -7.39
N GLY A 24 0.74 12.56 -8.71
CA GLY A 24 0.00 13.45 -9.61
C GLY A 24 -1.50 13.12 -9.65
N ILE A 25 -1.87 11.85 -9.71
CA ILE A 25 -3.28 11.41 -9.64
C ILE A 25 -3.91 11.87 -8.32
N CYS A 26 -3.24 11.63 -7.19
CA CYS A 26 -3.74 12.04 -5.88
C CYS A 26 -3.90 13.55 -5.75
N MET A 27 -2.93 14.33 -6.25
CA MET A 27 -3.03 15.79 -6.27
C MET A 27 -4.19 16.28 -7.16
N GLY A 28 -4.39 15.66 -8.34
CA GLY A 28 -5.50 15.97 -9.23
C GLY A 28 -6.87 15.66 -8.61
N LEU A 29 -6.98 14.54 -7.90
CA LEU A 29 -8.19 14.21 -7.14
C LEU A 29 -8.47 15.27 -6.06
N LYS A 30 -7.44 15.68 -5.32
CA LYS A 30 -7.60 16.75 -4.33
C LYS A 30 -8.01 18.09 -4.95
N SER A 31 -7.43 18.47 -6.10
CA SER A 31 -7.80 19.72 -6.77
C SER A 31 -9.24 19.71 -7.29
N MET A 32 -9.82 18.53 -7.52
CA MET A 32 -11.24 18.36 -7.85
C MET A 32 -12.16 18.34 -6.62
N GLY A 33 -11.62 18.52 -5.40
CA GLY A 33 -12.40 18.53 -4.16
C GLY A 33 -12.66 17.13 -3.57
N PHE A 34 -11.96 16.09 -4.02
CA PHE A 34 -12.04 14.78 -3.39
C PHE A 34 -11.20 14.74 -2.10
N GLN A 35 -11.73 14.07 -1.09
CA GLN A 35 -10.96 13.70 0.10
C GLN A 35 -10.20 12.41 -0.19
N VAL A 36 -8.87 12.46 -0.21
CA VAL A 36 -8.00 11.35 -0.63
C VAL A 36 -7.47 10.60 0.59
N PHE A 37 -7.86 9.33 0.69
CA PHE A 37 -7.40 8.37 1.70
C PHE A 37 -6.36 7.46 1.04
N PHE A 38 -5.09 7.67 1.39
CA PHE A 38 -3.99 6.90 0.86
C PHE A 38 -3.69 5.71 1.77
N LEU A 39 -3.77 4.50 1.20
CA LEU A 39 -3.38 3.25 1.85
C LEU A 39 -2.09 2.73 1.23
N SER A 40 -1.19 2.22 2.07
CA SER A 40 0.03 1.55 1.63
C SER A 40 0.41 0.42 2.57
N SER A 41 1.53 -0.26 2.28
CA SER A 41 2.09 -1.31 3.12
C SER A 41 3.62 -1.20 3.21
N THR A 42 4.18 -1.72 4.30
CA THR A 42 5.61 -1.97 4.47
C THR A 42 6.04 -3.38 4.01
N LEU A 43 5.13 -4.17 3.44
CA LEU A 43 5.41 -5.51 2.93
C LEU A 43 6.46 -5.52 1.82
N ASN A 44 6.39 -4.54 0.92
CA ASN A 44 7.37 -4.41 -0.16
C ASN A 44 8.52 -3.51 0.29
N THR A 45 9.74 -4.03 0.19
CA THR A 45 10.95 -3.47 0.82
C THR A 45 11.65 -2.39 0.01
N ASP A 46 11.26 -2.15 -1.24
CA ASP A 46 12.04 -1.33 -2.17
C ASP A 46 12.16 0.13 -1.74
N THR A 47 11.17 0.65 -1.01
CA THR A 47 11.25 1.97 -0.38
C THR A 47 10.76 1.93 1.06
N LYS A 48 11.69 2.15 1.99
CA LYS A 48 11.39 2.25 3.41
C LYS A 48 10.46 3.45 3.68
N TRP A 49 9.49 3.22 4.55
CA TRP A 49 8.69 4.27 5.16
C TRP A 49 9.48 4.87 6.33
N ASN A 50 10.14 6.02 6.12
CA ASN A 50 10.76 6.77 7.20
C ASN A 50 9.72 7.74 7.77
N LEU A 51 9.16 7.38 8.92
CA LEU A 51 8.25 8.25 9.68
C LEU A 51 9.07 9.13 10.64
N PRO A 52 8.81 10.46 10.71
CA PRO A 52 7.72 11.17 10.07
C PRO A 52 7.99 11.46 8.59
N ILE A 53 7.01 11.17 7.74
CA ILE A 53 7.04 11.60 6.33
C ILE A 53 6.98 13.12 6.33
N ASP A 54 7.73 13.74 5.42
CA ASP A 54 7.66 15.17 5.16
C ASP A 54 6.19 15.62 5.03
N LYS A 55 5.75 16.43 6.00
CA LYS A 55 4.33 16.76 6.20
C LYS A 55 3.76 17.45 4.96
N ASP A 56 4.57 18.24 4.26
CA ASP A 56 4.12 19.03 3.12
C ASP A 56 3.78 18.17 1.91
N LEU A 57 4.59 17.14 1.60
CA LEU A 57 4.30 16.24 0.48
C LEU A 57 3.12 15.32 0.80
N LYS A 58 3.03 14.85 2.05
CA LYS A 58 1.89 14.06 2.51
C LYS A 58 0.59 14.87 2.40
N ASN A 59 0.57 16.11 2.89
CA ASN A 59 -0.62 16.96 2.87
C ASN A 59 -1.07 17.31 1.45
N LYS A 60 -0.13 17.45 0.51
CA LYS A 60 -0.44 17.74 -0.90
C LYS A 60 -1.07 16.55 -1.64
N ALA A 61 -0.70 15.31 -1.28
CA ALA A 61 -1.18 14.12 -1.97
C ALA A 61 -2.34 13.42 -1.24
N ALA A 62 -2.43 13.49 0.08
CA ALA A 62 -3.45 12.75 0.85
C ALA A 62 -3.93 13.54 2.07
N ASP A 63 -5.21 13.40 2.39
CA ASP A 63 -5.80 13.92 3.62
C ASP A 63 -5.55 12.98 4.79
N ARG A 64 -5.57 11.67 4.51
CA ARG A 64 -5.23 10.63 5.47
C ARG A 64 -4.31 9.61 4.83
N LEU A 65 -3.34 9.13 5.61
CA LEU A 65 -2.41 8.08 5.21
C LEU A 65 -2.51 6.94 6.21
N PHE A 66 -2.72 5.74 5.69
CA PHE A 66 -2.72 4.50 6.44
C PHE A 66 -1.65 3.59 5.87
N VAL A 67 -0.69 3.18 6.69
CA VAL A 67 0.37 2.25 6.27
C VAL A 67 0.23 0.96 7.06
N TYR A 68 -0.07 -0.12 6.35
CA TYR A 68 -0.16 -1.44 6.93
C TYR A 68 1.24 -2.01 7.21
N THR A 69 1.44 -2.46 8.45
CA THR A 69 2.65 -3.17 8.87
C THR A 69 2.30 -4.63 9.16
N PRO A 70 2.94 -5.60 8.48
CA PRO A 70 2.65 -7.01 8.67
C PRO A 70 3.06 -7.48 10.07
N ASN A 71 2.19 -8.23 10.72
CA ASN A 71 2.46 -8.83 12.01
C ASN A 71 3.27 -10.14 11.88
N LEU A 72 3.57 -10.81 13.00
CA LEU A 72 4.32 -12.08 13.00
C LEU A 72 3.60 -13.19 12.21
N PHE A 73 2.27 -13.28 12.33
CA PHE A 73 1.47 -14.27 11.63
C PHE A 73 1.51 -14.05 10.11
N ASP A 74 1.37 -12.80 9.66
CA ASP A 74 1.48 -12.45 8.24
C ASP A 74 2.85 -12.82 7.66
N ARG A 75 3.92 -12.59 8.42
CA ARG A 75 5.29 -12.98 8.02
C ARG A 75 5.45 -14.49 7.91
N GLN A 76 4.91 -15.25 8.86
CA GLN A 76 4.94 -16.72 8.82
C GLN A 76 4.13 -17.26 7.63
N TYR A 77 2.94 -16.71 7.42
CA TYR A 77 2.08 -17.05 6.29
C TYR A 77 2.78 -16.79 4.95
N LEU A 78 3.39 -15.62 4.77
CA LEU A 78 4.09 -15.28 3.52
C LEU A 78 5.31 -16.19 3.26
N LYS A 79 6.04 -16.59 4.31
CA LYS A 79 7.13 -17.58 4.19
C LYS A 79 6.62 -18.95 3.74
N PHE A 80 5.53 -19.41 4.36
CA PHE A 80 4.89 -20.67 3.98
C PHE A 80 4.38 -20.63 2.55
N ALA A 81 3.64 -19.57 2.20
CA ALA A 81 3.11 -19.36 0.86
C ALA A 81 4.22 -19.31 -0.19
N HIS A 82 5.30 -18.55 0.02
CA HIS A 82 6.45 -18.52 -0.90
C HIS A 82 7.03 -19.92 -1.14
N ARG A 83 7.22 -20.71 -0.09
CA ARG A 83 7.75 -22.08 -0.20
C ARG A 83 6.80 -23.00 -0.94
N TYR A 84 5.51 -22.94 -0.61
CA TYR A 84 4.46 -23.75 -1.21
C TYR A 84 4.30 -23.44 -2.71
N TYR A 85 4.18 -22.16 -3.07
CA TYR A 85 4.05 -21.73 -4.46
C TYR A 85 5.33 -21.97 -5.27
N GLY A 86 6.51 -21.85 -4.64
CA GLY A 86 7.78 -22.23 -5.26
C GLY A 86 7.87 -23.73 -5.58
N TYR A 87 7.36 -24.59 -4.69
CA TYR A 87 7.28 -26.03 -4.92
C TYR A 87 6.32 -26.39 -6.05
N LEU A 88 5.17 -25.71 -6.13
CA LEU A 88 4.15 -25.95 -7.15
C LEU A 88 4.54 -25.53 -8.58
N LYS A 89 5.68 -24.83 -8.76
CA LYS A 89 6.17 -24.32 -10.07
C LYS A 89 5.08 -23.63 -10.91
N LYS A 90 4.08 -22.99 -10.28
CA LYS A 90 3.04 -22.27 -11.02
C LYS A 90 3.66 -21.07 -11.74
N ILE A 91 3.46 -21.01 -13.05
CA ILE A 91 3.82 -19.86 -13.89
C ILE A 91 2.52 -19.17 -14.31
N PRO A 92 2.35 -17.87 -14.02
CA PRO A 92 3.20 -17.03 -13.18
C PRO A 92 3.01 -17.32 -11.68
N ALA A 93 4.00 -16.97 -10.86
CA ALA A 93 3.92 -17.00 -9.40
C ALA A 93 3.00 -15.89 -8.83
N LEU A 94 1.92 -15.55 -9.54
CA LEU A 94 0.96 -14.50 -9.19
C LEU A 94 -0.28 -15.15 -8.56
N SER A 95 -0.14 -15.67 -7.35
CA SER A 95 -1.32 -15.84 -6.48
C SER A 95 -1.51 -14.58 -5.67
N SER A 96 -2.72 -14.04 -5.64
CA SER A 96 -3.12 -12.90 -4.79
C SER A 96 -2.70 -13.07 -3.32
N ASP A 97 -2.67 -14.31 -2.86
CA ASP A 97 -2.29 -14.72 -1.50
C ASP A 97 -0.83 -14.37 -1.15
N LEU A 98 0.06 -14.27 -2.14
CA LEU A 98 1.45 -13.85 -1.93
C LEU A 98 1.59 -12.35 -1.71
N LEU A 99 0.59 -11.56 -2.13
CA LEU A 99 0.65 -10.10 -2.12
C LEU A 99 -0.29 -9.46 -1.10
N CYS A 100 -1.29 -10.21 -0.61
CA CYS A 100 -2.26 -9.73 0.38
C CYS A 100 -2.46 -10.79 1.48
N PRO A 101 -1.61 -10.80 2.53
CA PRO A 101 -1.77 -11.74 3.64
C PRO A 101 -3.09 -11.48 4.40
N PRO A 102 -3.62 -12.47 5.14
CA PRO A 102 -4.91 -12.33 5.82
C PRO A 102 -5.02 -11.11 6.73
N GLY A 103 -3.94 -10.72 7.43
CA GLY A 103 -3.92 -9.52 8.26
C GLY A 103 -4.11 -8.23 7.47
N MET A 104 -3.52 -8.14 6.27
CA MET A 104 -3.70 -7.00 5.36
C MET A 104 -5.16 -6.93 4.90
N ARG A 105 -5.74 -8.06 4.47
CA ARG A 105 -7.15 -8.13 4.05
C ARG A 105 -8.10 -7.68 5.15
N SER A 106 -7.90 -8.15 6.38
CA SER A 106 -8.70 -7.73 7.53
C SER A 106 -8.54 -6.24 7.81
N TRP A 107 -7.32 -5.73 7.74
CA TRP A 107 -7.01 -4.31 7.93
C TRP A 107 -7.67 -3.41 6.87
N PHE A 108 -7.64 -3.81 5.59
CA PHE A 108 -8.35 -3.09 4.52
C PHE A 108 -9.84 -3.02 4.76
N SER A 109 -10.44 -4.14 5.14
CA SER A 109 -11.89 -4.23 5.39
C SER A 109 -12.29 -3.25 6.50
N LYS A 110 -11.53 -3.22 7.61
CA LYS A 110 -11.75 -2.26 8.68
C LYS A 110 -11.65 -0.81 8.19
N ILE A 111 -10.66 -0.45 7.38
CA ILE A 111 -10.54 0.93 6.88
C ILE A 111 -11.73 1.31 5.99
N LEU A 112 -12.24 0.37 5.19
CA LEU A 112 -13.42 0.61 4.36
C LEU A 112 -14.67 0.80 5.21
N ASP A 113 -14.84 0.02 6.29
CA ASP A 113 -16.01 0.13 7.16
C ASP A 113 -16.00 1.41 8.01
N TYR A 114 -14.83 1.98 8.31
CA TYR A 114 -14.67 3.19 9.12
C TYR A 114 -14.81 4.51 8.32
N ASN A 115 -14.82 4.49 6.99
CA ASN A 115 -14.75 5.69 6.16
C ASN A 115 -15.90 5.81 5.16
#